data_AF-A0A0K0DNN3-F1
#
_entry.id   AF-A0A0K0DNN3-F1
#
_cell.length_a   1.000
_cell.length_b   1.000
_cell.length_c   1.000
_cell.angle_alpha   90.00
_cell.angle_beta   90.00
_cell.angle_gamma   90.00
#
_symmetry.space_group_name_H-M   'P 1'
#
loop_
_entity.id
_entity.type
_entity.pdbx_description
1 polymer ?
#
loop_
_entity_poly.entity_id
_entity_poly.type
_entity_poly.pdbx_seq_one_letter_code
_entity_poly.pdbx_strand_id
1 'polypeptide(L)'
;MTVSYNLDVSSVSYFTFFKLLFRWRGSIYKSILADLIAWLCGYYAVFLIYRNVLDGEAKRKFEKIAEYCDERLEYIPLTFMLGFFVTIVVDRWRSIFQNMGWIEK
;
A
#
# COMPACT_ATOMS: atom_id res chain seq x y z
N MET A 1 10.72 14.69 -4.55
CA MET A 1 11.32 15.72 -3.67
C MET A 1 11.34 15.17 -2.25
N THR A 2 12.44 15.36 -1.53
CA THR A 2 12.57 14.95 -0.12
C THR A 2 11.55 15.72 0.74
N VAL A 3 10.98 15.05 1.75
CA VAL A 3 10.02 15.66 2.68
C VAL A 3 10.64 15.60 4.07
N SER A 4 11.13 16.74 4.55
CA SER A 4 11.63 16.84 5.92
C SER A 4 10.47 17.00 6.90
N TYR A 5 10.43 16.13 7.91
CA TYR A 5 9.49 16.18 9.03
C TYR A 5 10.20 16.00 10.39
N ASN A 6 11.54 16.12 10.43
CA ASN A 6 12.33 15.92 11.65
C ASN A 6 11.90 16.84 12.81
N LEU A 7 11.56 18.10 12.51
CA LEU A 7 11.08 19.05 13.51
C LEU A 7 9.67 18.71 14.02
N ASP A 8 8.82 18.12 13.17
CA ASP A 8 7.49 17.68 13.58
C ASP A 8 7.55 16.49 14.55
N VAL A 9 8.67 15.74 14.56
CA VAL A 9 8.88 14.55 15.40
C VAL A 9 9.95 14.74 16.48
N SER A 10 10.34 15.99 16.76
CA SER A 10 11.39 16.27 17.74
C SER A 10 10.94 16.07 19.19
N SER A 11 9.63 16.06 19.46
CA SER A 11 9.05 15.76 20.77
C SER A 11 8.32 14.43 20.78
N VAL A 12 8.54 13.65 21.85
CA VAL A 12 7.90 12.35 22.05
C VAL A 12 6.51 12.58 22.63
N SER A 13 5.52 12.65 21.75
CA SER A 13 4.10 12.69 22.11
C SER A 13 3.33 11.66 21.31
N TYR A 14 2.34 11.00 21.93
CA TYR A 14 1.44 10.08 21.23
C TYR A 14 0.72 10.74 20.06
N PHE A 15 0.46 12.05 20.15
CA PHE A 15 -0.24 12.81 19.12
C PHE A 15 0.63 13.10 17.88
N THR A 16 1.96 12.99 18.01
CA THR A 16 2.92 13.25 16.93
C THR A 16 2.69 12.33 15.74
N PHE A 17 2.49 11.02 15.98
CA PHE A 17 2.21 10.05 14.90
C PHE A 17 0.87 10.32 14.21
N PHE A 18 -0.18 10.65 14.98
CA PHE A 18 -1.48 11.03 14.41
C PHE A 18 -1.36 12.27 13.52
N LYS A 19 -0.58 13.28 13.93
CA LYS A 19 -0.31 14.47 13.11
C LYS A 19 0.35 14.13 11.78
N LEU A 20 1.30 13.18 11.76
CA LEU A 20 1.96 12.74 10.52
C LEU A 20 1.00 12.04 9.55
N LEU A 21 0.04 11.27 10.07
CA LEU A 21 -0.94 10.55 9.25
C LEU A 21 -1.75 11.52 8.38
N PHE A 22 -2.15 12.67 8.91
CA PHE A 22 -2.93 13.68 8.17
C PHE A 22 -2.12 14.53 7.19
N ARG A 23 -0.80 14.32 7.07
CA ARG A 23 0.03 15.07 6.12
C ARG A 23 -0.28 14.61 4.69
N TRP A 24 -0.35 15.54 3.74
CA TRP A 24 -0.59 15.21 2.32
C TRP A 24 0.70 15.08 1.49
N ARG A 25 1.66 15.98 1.71
CA ARG A 25 2.88 16.04 0.88
C ARG A 25 3.81 14.89 1.22
N GLY A 26 3.98 13.96 0.29
CA GLY A 26 4.82 12.76 0.45
C GLY A 26 4.20 11.68 1.32
N SER A 27 2.88 11.73 1.57
CA SER A 27 2.19 10.69 2.31
C SER A 27 1.79 9.51 1.44
N ILE A 28 1.53 8.39 2.11
CA ILE A 28 1.07 7.16 1.46
C ILE A 28 -0.23 7.39 0.68
N TYR A 29 -1.15 8.18 1.22
CA TYR A 29 -2.42 8.51 0.57
C TYR A 29 -2.23 9.07 -0.82
N LYS A 30 -1.32 10.04 -0.97
CA LYS A 30 -1.05 10.65 -2.27
C LYS A 30 -0.46 9.65 -3.25
N SER A 31 0.40 8.74 -2.77
CA SER A 31 1.05 7.72 -3.61
C SER A 31 0.08 6.63 -4.06
N ILE A 32 -0.80 6.14 -3.19
CA ILE A 32 -1.69 5.00 -3.49
C ILE A 32 -3.06 5.42 -4.02
N LEU A 33 -3.39 6.72 -4.06
CA LEU A 33 -4.76 7.16 -4.36
C LEU A 33 -5.25 6.64 -5.72
N ALA A 34 -4.40 6.66 -6.74
CA ALA A 34 -4.75 6.18 -8.07
C ALA A 34 -5.02 4.67 -8.06
N ASP A 35 -4.14 3.87 -7.45
CA ASP A 35 -4.30 2.42 -7.32
C ASP A 35 -5.53 2.06 -6.49
N LEU A 36 -5.80 2.80 -5.41
CA LEU A 36 -6.96 2.61 -4.55
C LEU A 36 -8.26 2.88 -5.30
N ILE A 37 -8.33 3.97 -6.08
CA ILE A 37 -9.50 4.28 -6.89
C ILE A 37 -9.72 3.18 -7.93
N ALA A 38 -8.67 2.75 -8.63
CA ALA A 38 -8.77 1.67 -9.62
C ALA A 38 -9.26 0.36 -8.98
N TRP A 39 -8.73 0.02 -7.80
CA TRP A 39 -9.14 -1.17 -7.05
C TRP A 39 -10.60 -1.08 -6.59
N LEU A 40 -11.03 0.07 -6.04
CA LEU A 40 -12.42 0.29 -5.62
C LEU A 40 -13.38 0.21 -6.81
N CYS A 41 -13.03 0.80 -7.95
CA CYS A 41 -13.82 0.69 -9.18
C CYS A 41 -14.00 -0.77 -9.59
N GLY A 42 -12.92 -1.56 -9.60
CA GLY A 42 -12.99 -2.99 -9.92
C GLY A 42 -13.85 -3.77 -8.91
N TYR A 43 -13.64 -3.54 -7.62
CA TYR A 43 -14.41 -4.18 -6.55
C TYR A 43 -15.91 -3.88 -6.68
N TYR A 44 -16.29 -2.61 -6.84
CA TYR A 44 -17.68 -2.22 -6.97
C TYR A 44 -18.31 -2.69 -8.29
N ALA A 45 -17.54 -2.78 -9.38
CA ALA A 45 -18.02 -3.39 -10.62
C ALA A 45 -18.41 -4.86 -10.40
N VAL A 46 -17.53 -5.65 -9.77
CA VAL A 46 -17.81 -7.05 -9.43
C VAL A 46 -18.99 -7.16 -8.47
N PHE A 47 -19.06 -6.30 -7.45
CA PHE A 47 -20.16 -6.25 -6.48
C PHE A 47 -21.51 -6.00 -7.16
N LEU A 48 -21.59 -5.02 -8.08
CA LEU A 48 -22.82 -4.70 -8.81
C LEU A 48 -23.23 -5.85 -9.75
N ILE A 49 -22.28 -6.49 -10.42
CA ILE A 49 -22.53 -7.67 -11.26
C ILE A 49 -23.10 -8.81 -10.42
N TYR A 50 -22.45 -9.16 -9.30
CA TYR A 50 -22.92 -10.20 -8.40
C TYR A 50 -24.30 -9.90 -7.81
N ARG A 51 -24.59 -8.63 -7.48
CA ARG A 51 -25.84 -8.25 -6.81
C ARG A 51 -27.03 -8.14 -7.76
N ASN A 52 -26.81 -7.58 -8.95
CA ASN A 52 -27.89 -7.15 -9.85
C ASN A 52 -27.97 -7.95 -11.16
N VAL A 53 -26.94 -8.70 -11.54
CA VAL A 53 -26.89 -9.42 -12.84
C VAL A 53 -26.88 -10.95 -12.66
N LEU A 54 -26.19 -11.48 -11.64
CA LEU A 54 -26.09 -12.92 -11.45
C LEU A 54 -27.31 -13.50 -10.73
N ASP A 55 -27.93 -14.50 -11.36
CA ASP A 55 -29.08 -15.23 -10.82
C ASP A 55 -28.76 -16.68 -10.43
N GLY A 56 -29.48 -17.17 -9.43
CA GLY A 56 -29.58 -18.58 -9.01
C GLY A 56 -28.28 -19.40 -9.07
N GLU A 57 -28.12 -20.16 -10.15
CA GLU A 57 -26.97 -21.06 -10.34
C GLU A 57 -25.65 -20.34 -10.64
N ALA A 58 -25.69 -19.26 -11.43
CA ALA A 58 -24.50 -18.47 -11.77
C ALA A 58 -23.91 -17.82 -10.52
N LYS A 59 -24.78 -17.35 -9.62
CA LYS A 59 -24.40 -16.78 -8.34
C LYS A 59 -23.68 -17.78 -7.43
N ARG A 60 -24.22 -19.01 -7.32
CA ARG A 60 -23.58 -20.11 -6.58
C ARG A 60 -22.22 -20.52 -7.17
N LYS A 61 -22.09 -20.51 -8.50
CA LYS A 61 -20.80 -20.78 -9.18
C LYS A 61 -19.79 -19.68 -8.85
N PHE A 62 -20.19 -18.42 -8.88
CA PHE A 62 -19.33 -17.30 -8.51
C PHE A 62 -18.86 -17.39 -7.06
N GLU A 63 -19.74 -17.75 -6.12
CA GLU A 63 -19.39 -17.92 -4.70
C GLU A 63 -18.29 -18.98 -4.51
N LYS A 64 -18.39 -20.12 -5.21
CA LYS A 64 -17.34 -21.15 -5.18
C LYS A 64 -16.01 -20.68 -5.75
N ILE A 65 -16.04 -19.84 -6.78
CA ILE A 65 -14.82 -19.25 -7.36
C ILE A 65 -14.19 -18.26 -6.37
N ALA A 66 -15.01 -17.42 -5.73
CA ALA A 66 -14.54 -16.45 -4.75
C ALA A 66 -13.89 -17.14 -3.55
N GLU A 67 -14.53 -18.19 -3.01
CA GLU A 67 -13.99 -19.03 -1.95
C GLU A 67 -12.66 -19.69 -2.36
N TYR A 68 -12.61 -20.28 -3.57
CA TYR A 68 -11.37 -20.85 -4.09
C TYR A 68 -10.25 -19.81 -4.23
N CYS A 69 -10.55 -18.59 -4.66
CA CYS A 69 -9.56 -17.52 -4.75
C CYS A 69 -9.05 -17.10 -3.36
N ASP A 70 -9.93 -16.99 -2.36
CA ASP A 70 -9.57 -16.60 -1.00
C ASP A 70 -8.61 -17.62 -0.36
N GLU A 71 -8.94 -18.92 -0.46
CA GLU A 71 -8.06 -20.00 -0.01
C GLU A 71 -6.68 -19.94 -0.68
N ARG A 72 -6.62 -19.51 -1.96
CA ARG A 72 -5.37 -19.48 -2.71
C ARG A 72 -4.47 -18.30 -2.37
N LEU A 73 -5.03 -17.19 -1.91
CA LEU A 73 -4.29 -15.98 -1.57
C LEU A 73 -3.40 -16.19 -0.32
N GLU A 74 -3.82 -17.03 0.62
CA GLU A 74 -3.08 -17.29 1.86
C GLU A 74 -1.73 -18.00 1.60
N TYR A 75 -1.62 -18.80 0.53
CA TYR A 75 -0.38 -19.53 0.23
C TYR A 75 0.78 -18.63 -0.23
N ILE A 76 0.51 -17.37 -0.62
CA ILE A 76 1.55 -16.47 -1.10
C ILE A 76 2.03 -15.60 0.07
N PRO A 77 3.28 -15.75 0.56
CA PRO A 77 3.78 -14.98 1.71
C PRO A 77 4.20 -13.56 1.29
N LEU A 78 3.24 -12.76 0.84
CA LEU A 78 3.46 -11.41 0.30
C LEU A 78 4.15 -10.49 1.31
N THR A 79 3.76 -10.55 2.59
CA THR A 79 4.34 -9.73 3.66
C THR A 79 5.84 -9.96 3.80
N PHE A 80 6.27 -11.24 3.74
CA PHE A 80 7.66 -11.61 3.86
C PHE A 80 8.48 -11.15 2.64
N MET A 81 7.96 -11.38 1.44
CA MET A 81 8.58 -10.93 0.20
C MET A 81 8.73 -9.40 0.16
N LEU A 82 7.68 -8.67 0.55
CA LEU A 82 7.69 -7.22 0.60
C LEU A 82 8.70 -6.70 1.63
N GLY A 83 8.79 -7.34 2.80
CA GLY A 83 9.77 -7.01 3.83
C GLY A 83 11.22 -7.07 3.31
N PHE A 84 11.59 -8.16 2.63
CA PHE A 84 12.91 -8.26 2.01
C PHE A 84 13.13 -7.24 0.91
N PHE A 85 12.16 -7.09 0.01
CA PHE A 85 12.26 -6.17 -1.11
C PHE A 85 12.46 -4.73 -0.63
N VAL A 86 11.65 -4.27 0.33
CA VAL A 86 11.75 -2.92 0.89
C VAL A 86 13.08 -2.72 1.60
N THR A 87 13.56 -3.71 2.36
CA THR A 87 14.88 -3.63 3.03
C THR A 87 16.00 -3.39 2.04
N ILE A 88 16.06 -4.18 0.96
CA ILE A 88 17.08 -4.04 -0.10
C ILE A 88 16.99 -2.67 -0.77
N VAL A 89 15.79 -2.17 -1.07
CA VAL A 89 15.59 -0.87 -1.70
C VAL A 89 16.08 0.26 -0.79
N VAL A 90 15.76 0.21 0.51
CA VAL A 90 16.18 1.21 1.49
C VAL A 90 17.70 1.21 1.66
N ASP A 91 18.34 0.04 1.68
CA ASP A 91 19.80 -0.05 1.83
C ASP A 91 20.53 0.51 0.61
N ARG A 92 20.04 0.21 -0.59
CA ARG A 92 20.56 0.83 -1.82
C ARG A 92 20.38 2.33 -1.83
N TRP A 93 19.22 2.81 -1.41
CA TRP A 93 18.95 4.24 -1.28
C TRP A 93 19.96 4.91 -0.34
N ARG A 94 20.21 4.35 0.85
CA ARG A 94 21.24 4.86 1.78
C ARG A 94 22.64 4.89 1.17
N SER A 95 23.03 3.81 0.47
CA SER A 95 24.32 3.73 -0.21
C SER A 95 24.50 4.82 -1.26
N ILE A 96 23.46 5.14 -2.03
CA ILE A 96 23.49 6.27 -2.98
C ILE A 96 23.74 7.58 -2.24
N PHE A 97 23.05 7.81 -1.11
CA PHE A 97 23.21 9.05 -0.34
C PHE A 97 24.61 9.20 0.27
N GLN A 98 25.19 8.11 0.77
CA GLN A 98 26.55 8.11 1.35
C GLN A 98 27.64 8.34 0.30
N ASN A 99 27.43 7.85 -0.92
CA ASN A 99 28.37 7.98 -2.03
C ASN A 99 28.18 9.28 -2.83
N MET A 100 27.29 10.18 -2.41
CA MET A 100 27.23 11.52 -3.00
C MET A 100 28.51 12.28 -2.66
N GLY A 101 29.19 12.81 -3.67
CA GLY A 101 30.39 13.62 -3.48
C GLY A 101 30.05 14.96 -2.85
N TRP A 102 30.54 15.21 -1.64
CA TRP A 102 30.45 16.50 -0.98
C TRP A 102 31.73 17.30 -1.29
N ILE A 103 31.57 18.59 -1.57
CA ILE A 103 32.70 19.50 -1.86
C ILE A 103 33.41 19.90 -0.57
N GLU A 104 32.69 19.86 0.55
CA GLU A 104 33.22 20.11 1.88
C GLU A 104 34.06 18.91 2.32
N LYS A 105 35.39 19.09 2.30
CA LYS A 105 36.36 18.30 3.05
C LYS A 105 36.60 18.95 4.39
#